data_AF-A0A6C0BZM7-F1
#
_entry.id   AF-A0A6C0BZM7-F1
#
_cell.length_a   1.000
_cell.length_b   1.000
_cell.length_c   1.000
_cell.angle_alpha   90.00
_cell.angle_beta   90.00
_cell.angle_gamma   90.00
#
_symmetry.space_group_name_H-M   'P 1'
#
loop_
_entity.id
_entity.type
_entity.pdbx_description
1 polymer ?
#
loop_
_entity_poly.entity_id
_entity_poly.type
_entity_poly.pdbx_seq_one_letter_code
_entity_poly.pdbx_strand_id
1 'polypeptide(L)'
;MGGGLMQLVAYGAQDVYLTGNPQITFWKVTYRRHTNFSLESIEQTFNGQADFGRRVTCTISRNGDLAYRTYLQVTLPEINQSMGPGSKTPGTDSVNDGVYARWLDCPGEQLISQVEVEIGGQRIDRQYGDWMHIWQQLTLTCDQEDGYNKMIGNTTQLTFITDPLFADVDGPCDSAAPDAVCAPRNALPETTLYVPLQFWYCRNPGLALPLIALQYHEVKINLDLRPIDECLWAVQTLNCGVDSTPSVVKVNTAYNQSLVAASLYVDYVFLDTDERRRMAQNPHEYLIEQLQFTGDESVGSSSNKIKLNFNHPCKEIIWVVQPDANVDYCASLECGTNLYAALGAQPFNYTDALDALPNALHAFSGPRSAALGAGPKTGAANAFIGADGLFAQPGATDVSSTHFWAAAGADVGIPAGSSSDGSGAYGVGGGGVDGTGVHMPGAGGFFDNGVGPVSSISDAGAFVLNETSLKMHCWGENPVVTAKLQLNGQDRFSEREGTYFDLVQPYQHHTRSPDTGINVYSFALRPEEHQPSGSCNFSRIDNATLQLVLSNNTVQGVKTAKVRVYATNYNVLRIMSGMGGLAYSN
;
A
#
# COMPACT_ATOMS: atom_id res chain seq x y z
N MET A 1 -14.65 24.16 54.05
CA MET A 1 -13.57 23.35 53.45
C MET A 1 -13.79 23.30 51.94
N GLY A 2 -12.74 23.45 51.14
CA GLY A 2 -12.86 23.33 49.67
C GLY A 2 -13.18 21.89 49.26
N GLY A 3 -13.96 21.71 48.20
CA GLY A 3 -14.45 20.39 47.77
C GLY A 3 -13.35 19.35 47.56
N GLY A 4 -12.22 19.72 46.97
CA GLY A 4 -11.08 18.81 46.76
C GLY A 4 -10.41 18.33 48.06
N LEU A 5 -10.39 19.15 49.12
CA LEU A 5 -9.84 18.75 50.41
C LEU A 5 -10.79 17.80 51.14
N MET A 6 -12.11 17.98 51.00
CA MET A 6 -13.10 17.05 51.54
C MET A 6 -12.98 15.65 50.93
N GLN A 7 -12.65 15.55 49.64
CA GLN A 7 -12.42 14.27 48.97
C GLN A 7 -11.20 13.52 49.51
N LEU A 8 -10.12 14.22 49.87
CA LEU A 8 -8.93 13.59 50.47
C LEU A 8 -9.20 13.05 51.88
N VAL A 9 -10.12 13.67 52.63
CA VAL A 9 -10.53 13.22 53.97
C VAL A 9 -11.47 12.02 53.89
N ALA A 10 -12.18 11.85 52.78
CA ALA A 10 -13.04 10.70 52.52
C ALA A 10 -12.22 9.44 52.15
N TYR A 11 -11.41 8.97 53.09
CA TYR A 11 -10.56 7.78 52.97
C TYR A 11 -11.16 6.58 53.70
N GLY A 12 -11.18 5.42 53.07
CA GLY A 12 -11.75 4.19 53.60
C GLY A 12 -10.81 2.98 53.52
N ALA A 13 -11.29 1.82 53.96
CA ALA A 13 -10.53 0.58 53.94
C ALA A 13 -10.22 0.09 52.50
N GLN A 14 -11.00 0.50 51.50
CA GLN A 14 -10.80 0.13 50.09
C GLN A 14 -9.59 0.85 49.48
N ASP A 15 -9.30 2.07 49.93
CA ASP A 15 -8.22 2.90 49.39
C ASP A 15 -6.83 2.38 49.76
N VAL A 16 -6.74 1.43 50.69
CA VAL A 16 -5.49 0.75 51.04
C VAL A 16 -4.88 0.03 49.83
N TYR A 17 -5.69 -0.55 48.95
CA TYR A 17 -5.20 -1.23 47.73
C TYR A 17 -4.68 -0.28 46.66
N LEU A 18 -5.12 0.98 46.68
CA LEU A 18 -4.77 1.98 45.66
C LEU A 18 -3.68 2.93 46.15
N THR A 19 -3.77 3.35 47.41
CA THR A 19 -2.97 4.45 47.97
C THR A 19 -2.43 4.17 49.38
N GLY A 20 -2.64 2.96 49.93
CA GLY A 20 -2.08 2.53 51.21
C GLY A 20 -0.59 2.21 51.10
N ASN A 21 0.27 3.23 51.23
CA ASN A 21 1.71 3.25 50.93
C ASN A 21 2.03 3.42 49.43
N PRO A 22 1.87 4.63 48.88
CA PRO A 22 2.09 4.88 47.46
C PRO A 22 3.57 4.64 47.08
N GLN A 23 3.78 3.80 46.07
CA GLN A 23 5.11 3.46 45.54
C GLN A 23 5.50 4.32 44.33
N ILE A 24 4.50 4.90 43.66
CA ILE A 24 4.66 5.78 42.51
C ILE A 24 3.94 7.10 42.76
N THR A 25 4.37 8.16 42.09
CA THR A 25 3.67 9.45 42.08
C THR A 25 3.54 9.96 40.66
N PHE A 26 2.36 10.48 40.32
CA PHE A 26 2.10 11.08 39.01
C PHE A 26 2.62 12.52 38.91
N TRP A 27 3.02 13.14 40.03
CA TRP A 27 3.41 14.54 40.09
C TRP A 27 4.93 14.77 40.07
N LYS A 28 5.73 13.69 40.03
CA LYS A 28 7.18 13.78 39.93
C LYS A 28 7.72 12.68 39.02
N VAL A 29 7.96 13.04 37.77
CA VAL A 29 8.63 12.17 36.80
C VAL A 29 10.13 12.14 37.09
N THR A 30 10.72 10.96 37.23
CA THR A 30 12.17 10.78 37.38
C THR A 30 12.77 10.37 36.03
N TYR A 31 13.51 11.27 35.40
CA TYR A 31 14.19 10.97 34.14
C TYR A 31 15.45 10.13 34.40
N ARG A 32 15.65 9.08 33.59
CA ARG A 32 16.90 8.31 33.58
C ARG A 32 17.89 8.99 32.64
N ARG A 33 19.12 9.21 33.11
CA ARG A 33 20.21 9.69 32.25
C ARG A 33 20.59 8.56 31.29
N HIS A 34 20.73 8.87 30.00
CA HIS A 34 21.21 7.96 28.96
C HIS A 34 22.66 8.30 28.59
N THR A 35 23.33 7.40 27.87
CA THR A 35 24.65 7.65 27.29
C THR A 35 24.55 8.65 26.14
N ASN A 36 25.64 9.37 25.86
CA ASN A 36 25.68 10.32 24.76
C ASN A 36 25.85 9.57 23.42
N PHE A 37 25.01 9.89 22.44
CA PHE A 37 25.07 9.34 21.09
C PHE A 37 24.58 10.36 20.07
N SER A 38 24.98 10.18 18.80
CA SER A 38 24.44 10.94 17.66
C SER A 38 24.03 10.00 16.53
N LEU A 39 23.09 10.46 15.70
CA LEU A 39 22.58 9.74 14.55
C LEU A 39 22.90 10.51 13.26
N GLU A 40 23.33 9.80 12.23
CA GLU A 40 23.54 10.35 10.88
C GLU A 40 23.14 9.30 9.84
N SER A 41 22.37 9.72 8.84
CA SER A 41 22.01 8.86 7.72
C SER A 41 23.06 8.99 6.62
N ILE A 42 23.68 7.87 6.22
CA ILE A 42 24.73 7.88 5.20
C ILE A 42 24.38 6.90 4.09
N GLU A 43 24.37 7.42 2.86
CA GLU A 43 24.15 6.66 1.64
C GLU A 43 25.23 5.58 1.44
N GLN A 44 24.78 4.41 1.01
CA GLN A 44 25.58 3.26 0.62
C GLN A 44 25.32 2.93 -0.85
N THR A 45 26.39 2.69 -1.59
CA THR A 45 26.34 2.38 -3.02
C THR A 45 26.24 0.87 -3.24
N PHE A 46 25.45 0.46 -4.21
CA PHE A 46 25.41 -0.94 -4.64
C PHE A 46 26.66 -1.36 -5.41
N ASN A 47 27.07 -2.61 -5.21
CA ASN A 47 28.06 -3.28 -6.05
C ASN A 47 27.35 -3.81 -7.30
N GLY A 48 27.43 -3.05 -8.39
CA GLY A 48 26.76 -3.33 -9.66
C GLY A 48 25.67 -2.31 -9.99
N GLN A 49 25.13 -2.38 -11.20
CA GLN A 49 24.00 -1.54 -11.60
C GLN A 49 22.69 -2.15 -11.09
N ALA A 50 22.05 -1.43 -10.16
CA ALA A 50 20.69 -1.72 -9.73
C ALA A 50 19.71 -1.41 -10.86
N ASP A 51 19.01 -2.43 -11.32
CA ASP A 51 18.01 -2.31 -12.37
C ASP A 51 16.93 -3.38 -12.16
N PHE A 52 15.80 -3.23 -12.82
CA PHE A 52 14.69 -4.18 -12.75
C PHE A 52 15.14 -5.60 -13.12
N GLY A 53 14.65 -6.60 -12.38
CA GLY A 53 14.96 -8.01 -12.60
C GLY A 53 16.39 -8.42 -12.25
N ARG A 54 17.20 -7.54 -11.65
CA ARG A 54 18.59 -7.83 -11.25
C ARG A 54 18.73 -7.98 -9.75
N ARG A 55 19.70 -8.82 -9.36
CA ARG A 55 20.21 -8.94 -8.00
C ARG A 55 21.38 -8.00 -7.80
N VAL A 56 21.31 -7.18 -6.75
CA VAL A 56 22.39 -6.28 -6.33
C VAL A 56 22.79 -6.53 -4.89
N THR A 57 24.03 -6.19 -4.58
CA THR A 57 24.58 -6.40 -3.22
C THR A 57 25.13 -5.08 -2.71
N CYS A 58 24.79 -4.71 -1.49
CA CYS A 58 25.28 -3.53 -0.81
C CYS A 58 26.11 -3.96 0.40
N THR A 59 27.39 -3.59 0.41
CA THR A 59 28.26 -3.77 1.58
C THR A 59 28.11 -2.56 2.50
N ILE A 60 27.64 -2.78 3.73
CA ILE A 60 27.49 -1.69 4.70
C ILE A 60 28.89 -1.21 5.12
N SER A 61 29.18 0.06 4.84
CA SER A 61 30.44 0.67 5.25
C SER A 61 30.51 0.87 6.77
N ARG A 62 31.73 0.92 7.32
CA ARG A 62 31.95 1.09 8.77
C ARG A 62 32.12 2.56 9.14
N ASN A 63 31.13 3.38 8.77
CA ASN A 63 31.16 4.82 9.05
C ASN A 63 30.78 5.16 10.50
N GLY A 64 29.90 4.37 11.11
CA GLY A 64 29.53 4.50 12.53
C GLY A 64 29.74 3.22 13.35
N ASP A 65 29.35 3.27 14.64
CA ASP A 65 29.57 2.16 15.58
C ASP A 65 28.43 1.14 15.56
N LEU A 66 27.18 1.59 15.41
CA LEU A 66 25.99 0.75 15.25
C LEU A 66 25.25 1.12 13.95
N ALA A 67 24.57 0.15 13.34
CA ALA A 67 23.62 0.38 12.25
C ALA A 67 22.17 0.26 12.77
N TYR A 68 21.34 1.24 12.40
CA TYR A 68 19.92 1.29 12.73
C TYR A 68 19.06 1.22 11.45
N ARG A 69 17.97 1.99 11.39
CA ARG A 69 17.02 2.00 10.27
C ARG A 69 17.75 2.07 8.94
N THR A 70 17.27 1.26 8.03
CA THR A 70 17.80 1.16 6.68
C THR A 70 16.66 1.40 5.69
N TYR A 71 16.89 2.31 4.75
CA TYR A 71 15.94 2.70 3.72
C TYR A 71 16.51 2.38 2.35
N LEU A 72 15.70 1.76 1.49
CA LEU A 72 16.00 1.61 0.09
C LEU A 72 15.48 2.86 -0.64
N GLN A 73 16.38 3.67 -1.17
CA GLN A 73 16.05 4.78 -2.05
C GLN A 73 16.05 4.28 -3.49
N VAL A 74 14.96 4.46 -4.22
CA VAL A 74 14.85 4.13 -5.64
C VAL A 74 14.20 5.27 -6.40
N THR A 75 14.79 5.66 -7.51
CA THR A 75 14.26 6.68 -8.41
C THR A 75 13.68 5.99 -9.64
N LEU A 76 12.35 6.04 -9.77
CA LEU A 76 11.60 5.47 -10.88
C LEU A 76 11.74 6.36 -12.12
N PRO A 77 11.85 5.78 -13.33
CA PRO A 77 11.96 6.54 -14.57
C PRO A 77 10.64 7.24 -14.94
N GLU A 78 10.76 8.34 -15.68
CA GLU A 78 9.62 8.99 -16.32
C GLU A 78 9.08 8.11 -17.46
N ILE A 79 7.77 7.91 -17.51
CA ILE A 79 7.09 7.24 -18.62
C ILE A 79 6.22 8.26 -19.35
N ASN A 80 6.64 8.66 -20.54
CA ASN A 80 6.01 9.75 -21.29
C ASN A 80 5.38 9.31 -22.61
N GLN A 81 4.61 10.23 -23.20
CA GLN A 81 3.86 10.00 -24.44
C GLN A 81 4.76 9.77 -25.67
N SER A 82 6.03 10.17 -25.62
CA SER A 82 6.99 9.92 -26.73
C SER A 82 7.34 8.45 -26.89
N MET A 83 7.05 7.62 -25.87
CA MET A 83 7.27 6.19 -25.91
C MET A 83 6.19 5.45 -26.73
N GLY A 84 5.13 6.11 -27.21
CA GLY A 84 4.08 5.46 -28.00
C GLY A 84 4.54 4.95 -29.38
N PRO A 85 3.76 4.06 -30.03
CA PRO A 85 4.03 3.58 -31.39
C PRO A 85 3.75 4.70 -32.41
N GLY A 86 4.68 5.64 -32.56
CA GLY A 86 4.60 6.75 -33.51
C GLY A 86 5.30 8.00 -32.97
N SER A 87 6.05 8.68 -33.82
CA SER A 87 6.66 9.99 -33.50
C SER A 87 5.54 11.03 -33.31
N LYS A 88 5.06 11.16 -32.09
CA LYS A 88 4.03 12.13 -31.72
C LYS A 88 4.62 13.51 -31.56
N THR A 89 4.01 14.49 -32.22
CA THR A 89 4.33 15.91 -32.05
C THR A 89 3.29 16.48 -31.09
N PRO A 90 3.68 17.14 -29.98
CA PRO A 90 2.71 17.65 -29.01
C PRO A 90 1.63 18.52 -29.69
N GLY A 91 0.36 18.17 -29.52
CA GLY A 91 -0.78 19.01 -29.91
C GLY A 91 -1.48 18.72 -31.25
N THR A 92 -1.15 17.65 -31.98
CA THR A 92 -1.83 17.31 -33.26
C THR A 92 -2.43 15.90 -33.35
N ASP A 93 -2.48 15.14 -32.25
CA ASP A 93 -2.67 13.70 -32.36
C ASP A 93 -4.14 13.25 -32.32
N SER A 94 -4.48 12.34 -33.24
CA SER A 94 -5.68 11.51 -33.19
C SER A 94 -5.73 10.71 -31.88
N VAL A 95 -6.89 10.74 -31.22
CA VAL A 95 -7.24 10.24 -29.87
C VAL A 95 -6.93 8.74 -29.61
N ASN A 96 -6.40 7.99 -30.57
CA ASN A 96 -6.45 6.52 -30.55
C ASN A 96 -5.14 5.77 -30.25
N ASP A 97 -3.95 6.42 -30.23
CA ASP A 97 -2.64 5.72 -30.12
C ASP A 97 -1.73 6.27 -28.99
N GLY A 98 -2.27 6.47 -27.78
CA GLY A 98 -1.59 7.06 -26.61
C GLY A 98 -0.63 6.13 -25.85
N VAL A 99 0.13 6.67 -24.89
CA VAL A 99 0.74 5.85 -23.82
C VAL A 99 -0.14 6.00 -22.59
N TYR A 100 -0.85 4.94 -22.24
CA TYR A 100 -1.60 4.85 -21.00
C TYR A 100 -0.79 4.04 -20.03
N ALA A 101 -0.25 4.68 -18.99
CA ALA A 101 0.64 4.01 -18.05
C ALA A 101 0.21 4.25 -16.61
N ARG A 102 0.46 3.27 -15.74
CA ARG A 102 0.49 3.42 -14.29
C ARG A 102 1.46 2.42 -13.67
N TRP A 103 1.98 2.76 -12.51
CA TRP A 103 2.60 1.78 -11.64
C TRP A 103 1.52 0.95 -10.94
N LEU A 104 1.78 -0.34 -10.74
CA LEU A 104 0.92 -1.18 -9.91
C LEU A 104 0.94 -0.68 -8.46
N ASP A 105 -0.10 -1.05 -7.72
CA ASP A 105 -0.33 -0.54 -6.37
C ASP A 105 0.85 -0.84 -5.45
N CYS A 106 1.19 0.11 -4.56
CA CYS A 106 2.35 0.05 -3.67
C CYS A 106 3.69 -0.31 -4.39
N PRO A 107 4.12 0.51 -5.37
CA PRO A 107 5.24 0.16 -6.26
C PRO A 107 6.57 -0.05 -5.52
N GLY A 108 6.82 0.67 -4.42
CA GLY A 108 8.02 0.50 -3.61
C GLY A 108 8.14 -0.90 -2.98
N GLU A 109 7.03 -1.46 -2.49
CA GLU A 109 7.01 -2.81 -1.91
C GLU A 109 7.00 -3.87 -3.01
N GLN A 110 6.23 -3.65 -4.08
CA GLN A 110 6.14 -4.56 -5.22
C GLN A 110 7.49 -4.71 -5.94
N LEU A 111 8.29 -3.65 -5.99
CA LEU A 111 9.61 -3.68 -6.61
C LEU A 111 10.55 -4.71 -5.95
N ILE A 112 10.42 -4.93 -4.64
CA ILE A 112 11.28 -5.83 -3.88
C ILE A 112 10.76 -7.26 -4.03
N SER A 113 11.52 -8.12 -4.72
CA SER A 113 11.24 -9.56 -4.73
C SER A 113 11.63 -10.17 -3.38
N GLN A 114 12.90 -9.99 -3.01
CA GLN A 114 13.43 -10.39 -1.71
C GLN A 114 14.62 -9.53 -1.30
N VAL A 115 14.83 -9.42 0.00
CA VAL A 115 15.98 -8.75 0.61
C VAL A 115 16.56 -9.64 1.70
N GLU A 116 17.88 -9.78 1.71
CA GLU A 116 18.60 -10.66 2.63
C GLU A 116 19.68 -9.89 3.38
N VAL A 117 19.79 -10.14 4.69
CA VAL A 117 20.91 -9.66 5.50
C VAL A 117 21.87 -10.81 5.73
N GLU A 118 23.11 -10.63 5.30
CA GLU A 118 24.21 -11.55 5.51
C GLU A 118 25.26 -10.93 6.43
N ILE A 119 25.76 -11.70 7.39
CA ILE A 119 26.86 -11.32 8.28
C ILE A 119 27.95 -12.39 8.15
N GLY A 120 29.15 -11.99 7.69
CA GLY A 120 30.27 -12.93 7.55
C GLY A 120 30.02 -14.07 6.56
N GLY A 121 29.15 -13.86 5.57
CA GLY A 121 28.75 -14.88 4.58
C GLY A 121 27.63 -15.82 5.04
N GLN A 122 27.11 -15.66 6.27
CA GLN A 122 25.92 -16.38 6.74
C GLN A 122 24.68 -15.49 6.58
N ARG A 123 23.64 -16.02 5.94
CA ARG A 123 22.31 -15.38 5.90
C ARG A 123 21.67 -15.41 7.28
N ILE A 124 21.33 -14.23 7.80
CA ILE A 124 20.69 -14.05 9.10
C ILE A 124 19.18 -13.96 8.95
N ASP A 125 18.67 -13.11 8.06
CA ASP A 125 17.24 -12.97 7.81
C ASP A 125 16.97 -12.71 6.32
N ARG A 126 15.77 -13.05 5.87
CA ARG A 126 15.28 -12.81 4.52
C ARG A 126 13.85 -12.33 4.58
N GLN A 127 13.57 -11.22 3.92
CA GLN A 127 12.24 -10.64 3.81
C GLN A 127 11.82 -10.50 2.34
N TYR A 128 10.52 -10.37 2.12
CA TYR A 128 9.90 -10.31 0.80
C TYR A 128 9.04 -9.05 0.70
N GLY A 129 8.85 -8.49 -0.50
CA GLY A 129 7.97 -7.32 -0.69
C GLY A 129 6.56 -7.57 -0.18
N ASP A 130 5.98 -8.73 -0.51
CA ASP A 130 4.66 -9.15 -0.05
C ASP A 130 4.57 -9.24 1.48
N TRP A 131 5.64 -9.71 2.14
CA TRP A 131 5.69 -9.74 3.59
C TRP A 131 5.72 -8.33 4.19
N MET A 132 6.47 -7.40 3.58
CA MET A 132 6.51 -6.01 4.05
C MET A 132 5.13 -5.36 3.97
N HIS A 133 4.41 -5.60 2.87
CA HIS A 133 3.04 -5.14 2.70
C HIS A 133 2.12 -5.67 3.80
N ILE A 134 2.07 -6.99 3.96
CA ILE A 134 1.24 -7.66 4.98
C ILE A 134 1.59 -7.17 6.39
N TRP A 135 2.88 -7.10 6.71
CA TRP A 135 3.34 -6.67 8.04
C TRP A 135 3.00 -5.19 8.31
N GLN A 136 3.11 -4.33 7.30
CA GLN A 136 2.77 -2.93 7.44
C GLN A 136 1.27 -2.74 7.69
N GLN A 137 0.41 -3.49 7.00
CA GLN A 137 -1.03 -3.41 7.23
C GLN A 137 -1.42 -3.76 8.68
N LEU A 138 -0.73 -4.73 9.28
CA LEU A 138 -0.97 -5.17 10.66
C LEU A 138 -0.43 -4.17 11.70
N THR A 139 0.74 -3.59 11.45
CA THR A 139 1.49 -2.84 12.47
C THR A 139 1.41 -1.32 12.35
N LEU A 140 1.01 -0.79 11.20
CA LEU A 140 0.96 0.65 10.97
C LEU A 140 -0.30 1.29 11.52
N THR A 141 -0.13 2.33 12.33
CA THR A 141 -1.23 3.20 12.77
C THR A 141 -1.77 4.03 11.62
N CYS A 142 -3.08 4.29 11.60
CA CYS A 142 -3.72 5.15 10.58
C CYS A 142 -3.09 6.55 10.43
N ASP A 143 -2.56 7.13 11.51
CA ASP A 143 -1.93 8.46 11.50
C ASP A 143 -0.65 8.52 10.65
N GLN A 144 0.06 7.40 10.50
CA GLN A 144 1.31 7.31 9.74
C GLN A 144 1.14 6.73 8.34
N GLU A 145 -0.06 6.22 8.04
CA GLU A 145 -0.39 5.57 6.76
C GLU A 145 -0.20 6.50 5.56
N ASP A 146 -0.67 7.74 5.63
CA ASP A 146 -0.55 8.68 4.50
C ASP A 146 0.91 9.03 4.18
N GLY A 147 1.73 9.16 5.23
CA GLY A 147 3.16 9.40 5.07
C GLY A 147 3.85 8.17 4.47
N TYR A 148 3.48 6.97 4.92
CA TYR A 148 4.01 5.72 4.41
C TYR A 148 3.66 5.49 2.94
N ASN A 149 2.39 5.67 2.56
CA ASN A 149 1.92 5.53 1.19
C ASN A 149 2.68 6.47 0.23
N LYS A 150 2.98 7.69 0.66
CA LYS A 150 3.85 8.62 -0.10
C LYS A 150 5.27 8.12 -0.23
N MET A 151 5.86 7.55 0.83
CA MET A 151 7.23 7.02 0.80
C MET A 151 7.37 5.82 -0.16
N ILE A 152 6.37 4.93 -0.20
CA ILE A 152 6.38 3.74 -1.09
C ILE A 152 5.80 4.03 -2.49
N GLY A 153 5.31 5.25 -2.75
CA GLY A 153 4.79 5.66 -4.04
C GLY A 153 3.35 5.26 -4.33
N ASN A 154 2.58 4.81 -3.33
CA ASN A 154 1.14 4.61 -3.47
C ASN A 154 0.43 5.97 -3.43
N THR A 155 0.40 6.66 -4.57
CA THR A 155 -0.17 8.01 -4.71
C THR A 155 -0.90 8.11 -6.03
N THR A 156 -1.90 8.99 -6.10
CA THR A 156 -2.70 9.25 -7.32
C THR A 156 -1.85 9.62 -8.53
N GLN A 157 -0.65 10.16 -8.35
CA GLN A 157 0.25 10.50 -9.45
C GLN A 157 0.99 9.31 -10.08
N LEU A 158 1.16 8.23 -9.33
CA LEU A 158 1.93 7.06 -9.78
C LEU A 158 1.04 5.85 -10.05
N THR A 159 -0.02 5.65 -9.25
CA THR A 159 -0.88 4.47 -9.32
C THR A 159 -2.15 4.69 -10.12
N PHE A 160 -2.45 5.92 -10.56
CA PHE A 160 -3.56 6.17 -11.50
C PHE A 160 -3.04 6.26 -12.93
N ILE A 161 -3.93 5.93 -13.86
CA ILE A 161 -3.64 5.95 -15.28
C ILE A 161 -3.34 7.36 -15.81
N THR A 162 -2.32 7.47 -16.66
CA THR A 162 -2.03 8.66 -17.47
C THR A 162 -2.81 8.65 -18.78
N ASP A 163 -3.21 9.82 -19.27
CA ASP A 163 -3.88 9.98 -20.56
C ASP A 163 -3.14 11.04 -21.40
N PRO A 164 -2.94 10.82 -22.71
CA PRO A 164 -2.38 11.84 -23.61
C PRO A 164 -3.08 13.20 -23.55
N LEU A 165 -4.36 13.23 -23.20
CA LEU A 165 -5.16 14.44 -23.07
C LEU A 165 -4.95 15.16 -21.73
N PHE A 166 -4.24 14.60 -20.76
CA PHE A 166 -3.97 15.25 -19.47
C PHE A 166 -2.85 16.29 -19.56
N ALA A 167 -2.68 17.10 -18.52
CA ALA A 167 -1.69 18.18 -18.52
C ALA A 167 -0.26 17.64 -18.55
N ASP A 168 0.68 18.44 -19.08
CA ASP A 168 2.09 18.07 -19.11
C ASP A 168 2.68 17.95 -17.69
N VAL A 169 3.73 17.14 -17.56
CA VAL A 169 4.51 17.05 -16.32
C VAL A 169 5.43 18.25 -16.23
N ASP A 170 5.31 19.01 -15.15
CA ASP A 170 6.20 20.14 -14.90
C ASP A 170 7.61 19.65 -14.54
N GLY A 171 8.60 20.13 -15.28
CA GLY A 171 10.01 19.96 -14.94
C GLY A 171 10.43 21.05 -13.95
N PRO A 172 11.51 20.87 -13.16
CA PRO A 172 11.97 21.87 -12.18
C PRO A 172 12.38 23.24 -12.79
N CYS A 173 12.30 23.40 -14.11
CA CYS A 173 12.57 24.64 -14.85
C CYS A 173 11.55 24.92 -15.98
N ASP A 174 10.46 24.14 -16.09
CA ASP A 174 9.41 24.39 -17.09
C ASP A 174 8.36 25.35 -16.51
N SER A 175 7.61 26.04 -17.37
CA SER A 175 6.63 27.07 -16.99
C SER A 175 5.30 26.93 -17.74
N ALA A 176 5.15 25.85 -18.52
CA ALA A 176 3.96 25.61 -19.34
C ALA A 176 2.94 24.67 -18.67
N ALA A 177 3.37 23.87 -17.69
CA ALA A 177 2.51 22.93 -16.97
C ALA A 177 1.86 23.58 -15.72
N PRO A 178 0.71 23.08 -15.24
CA PRO A 178 0.09 23.58 -14.03
C PRO A 178 0.89 23.15 -12.79
N ASP A 179 1.31 24.12 -11.95
CA ASP A 179 2.03 23.90 -10.68
C ASP A 179 1.24 23.03 -9.68
N ALA A 180 -0.07 22.98 -9.82
CA ALA A 180 -0.96 22.30 -8.89
C ALA A 180 -0.83 20.77 -9.02
N VAL A 181 -0.35 20.14 -7.94
CA VAL A 181 -0.17 18.68 -7.78
C VAL A 181 -1.45 17.87 -8.06
N CYS A 182 -2.63 18.50 -7.92
CA CYS A 182 -3.94 17.90 -8.16
C CYS A 182 -4.34 17.80 -9.63
N ALA A 183 -3.59 18.41 -10.55
CA ALA A 183 -3.87 18.28 -11.97
C ALA A 183 -3.49 16.88 -12.48
N PRO A 184 -4.35 16.22 -13.27
CA PRO A 184 -3.99 14.97 -13.91
C PRO A 184 -2.86 15.19 -14.92
N ARG A 185 -1.95 14.22 -14.99
CA ARG A 185 -0.72 14.30 -15.79
C ARG A 185 -0.73 13.30 -16.95
N ASN A 186 -0.18 13.71 -18.09
CA ASN A 186 -0.04 12.87 -19.28
C ASN A 186 1.18 11.95 -19.25
N ALA A 187 2.07 12.07 -18.27
CA ALA A 187 3.22 11.19 -18.10
C ALA A 187 3.39 10.85 -16.62
N LEU A 188 3.97 9.67 -16.36
CA LEU A 188 4.35 9.28 -15.01
C LEU A 188 5.65 10.03 -14.67
N PRO A 189 5.66 10.87 -13.63
CA PRO A 189 6.82 11.68 -13.30
C PRO A 189 7.96 10.84 -12.72
N GLU A 190 9.20 11.26 -12.98
CA GLU A 190 10.37 10.74 -12.25
C GLU A 190 10.18 11.00 -10.74
N THR A 191 10.13 9.93 -9.95
CA THR A 191 9.84 10.03 -8.51
C THR A 191 10.80 9.18 -7.71
N THR A 192 11.33 9.75 -6.63
CA THR A 192 12.18 9.04 -5.67
C THR A 192 11.34 8.48 -4.53
N LEU A 193 11.42 7.17 -4.33
CA LEU A 193 10.76 6.42 -3.28
C LEU A 193 11.75 6.06 -2.16
N TYR A 194 11.23 5.94 -0.94
CA TYR A 194 11.99 5.54 0.24
C TYR A 194 11.31 4.35 0.91
N VAL A 195 11.78 3.13 0.67
CA VAL A 195 11.17 1.91 1.19
C VAL A 195 11.90 1.47 2.46
N PRO A 196 11.27 1.49 3.65
CA PRO A 196 11.94 1.10 4.89
C PRO A 196 12.08 -0.43 4.98
N LEU A 197 13.29 -0.91 5.24
CA LEU A 197 13.53 -2.33 5.49
C LEU A 197 13.13 -2.69 6.94
N GLN A 198 12.44 -3.81 7.12
CA GLN A 198 11.83 -4.19 8.41
C GLN A 198 12.60 -5.29 9.16
N PHE A 199 13.93 -5.32 9.06
CA PHE A 199 14.76 -6.24 9.85
C PHE A 199 14.68 -5.97 11.36
N TRP A 200 15.10 -6.93 12.18
CA TRP A 200 15.04 -6.82 13.65
C TRP A 200 15.76 -5.57 14.20
N TYR A 201 16.87 -5.16 13.57
CA TYR A 201 17.66 -4.00 13.98
C TYR A 201 17.08 -2.65 13.50
N CYS A 202 16.14 -2.66 12.53
CA CYS A 202 15.48 -1.45 12.04
C CYS A 202 14.32 -1.01 12.95
N ARG A 203 13.66 -1.97 13.64
CA ARG A 203 12.45 -1.69 14.42
C ARG A 203 12.75 -1.11 15.79
N ASN A 204 13.70 -1.69 16.52
CA ASN A 204 14.02 -1.31 17.89
C ASN A 204 15.48 -0.84 18.02
N PRO A 205 15.74 0.39 18.52
CA PRO A 205 17.11 0.87 18.74
C PRO A 205 17.90 0.01 19.73
N GLY A 206 17.24 -0.70 20.66
CA GLY A 206 17.90 -1.64 21.58
C GLY A 206 18.53 -2.86 20.90
N LEU A 207 18.18 -3.12 19.63
CA LEU A 207 18.71 -4.20 18.80
C LEU A 207 19.54 -3.69 17.62
N ALA A 208 19.95 -2.42 17.64
CA ALA A 208 20.82 -1.85 16.60
C ALA A 208 22.08 -2.72 16.44
N LEU A 209 22.47 -2.96 15.19
CA LEU A 209 23.50 -3.93 14.86
C LEU A 209 24.89 -3.35 15.16
N PRO A 210 25.70 -3.92 16.07
CA PRO A 210 26.99 -3.34 16.44
C PRO A 210 28.07 -3.66 15.41
N LEU A 211 28.24 -2.77 14.44
CA LEU A 211 29.30 -2.86 13.42
C LEU A 211 30.69 -2.86 14.04
N ILE A 212 30.90 -2.12 15.13
CA ILE A 212 32.18 -2.10 15.85
C ILE A 212 32.57 -3.45 16.46
N ALA A 213 31.57 -4.26 16.83
CA ALA A 213 31.79 -5.60 17.39
C ALA A 213 31.98 -6.67 16.31
N LEU A 214 31.71 -6.34 15.04
CA LEU A 214 31.82 -7.21 13.87
C LEU A 214 33.03 -6.85 13.01
N GLN A 215 34.23 -6.80 13.60
CA GLN A 215 35.44 -6.35 12.91
C GLN A 215 35.92 -7.29 11.80
N TYR A 216 35.67 -8.60 11.93
CA TYR A 216 36.10 -9.61 10.97
C TYR A 216 34.98 -10.06 10.03
N HIS A 217 33.73 -9.72 10.33
CA HIS A 217 32.58 -9.99 9.47
C HIS A 217 32.11 -8.72 8.77
N GLU A 218 31.94 -8.80 7.46
CA GLU A 218 31.23 -7.76 6.71
C GLU A 218 29.73 -8.01 6.81
N VAL A 219 28.95 -6.92 6.87
CA VAL A 219 27.50 -6.97 6.76
C VAL A 219 27.11 -6.61 5.34
N LYS A 220 26.40 -7.51 4.67
CA LYS A 220 25.95 -7.35 3.29
C LYS A 220 24.44 -7.41 3.25
N ILE A 221 23.83 -6.50 2.49
CA ILE A 221 22.42 -6.54 2.15
C ILE A 221 22.33 -6.93 0.69
N ASN A 222 21.74 -8.10 0.43
CA ASN A 222 21.50 -8.58 -0.93
C ASN A 222 20.04 -8.30 -1.28
N LEU A 223 19.81 -7.60 -2.38
CA LEU A 223 18.50 -7.17 -2.82
C LEU A 223 18.22 -7.72 -4.22
N ASP A 224 17.07 -8.36 -4.37
CA ASP A 224 16.58 -8.87 -5.65
C ASP A 224 15.37 -8.03 -6.06
N LEU A 225 15.50 -7.32 -7.18
CA LEU A 225 14.45 -6.47 -7.73
C LEU A 225 13.60 -7.26 -8.72
N ARG A 226 12.28 -7.05 -8.71
CA ARG A 226 11.36 -7.64 -9.68
C ARG A 226 11.58 -7.08 -11.08
N PRO A 227 11.25 -7.84 -12.15
CA PRO A 227 11.23 -7.30 -13.50
C PRO A 227 10.14 -6.23 -13.64
N ILE A 228 10.38 -5.24 -14.51
CA ILE A 228 9.46 -4.12 -14.74
C ILE A 228 8.07 -4.56 -15.22
N ASP A 229 7.97 -5.72 -15.88
CA ASP A 229 6.72 -6.35 -16.31
C ASP A 229 5.75 -6.64 -15.13
N GLU A 230 6.28 -6.84 -13.92
CA GLU A 230 5.49 -7.09 -12.71
C GLU A 230 5.21 -5.82 -11.89
N CYS A 231 5.68 -4.66 -12.34
CA CYS A 231 5.58 -3.38 -11.62
C CYS A 231 4.84 -2.29 -12.41
N LEU A 232 4.92 -2.33 -13.75
CA LEU A 232 4.35 -1.32 -14.65
C LEU A 232 3.22 -1.91 -15.50
N TRP A 233 2.13 -1.17 -15.63
CA TRP A 233 1.09 -1.42 -16.63
C TRP A 233 1.08 -0.29 -17.65
N ALA A 234 1.47 -0.58 -18.90
CA ALA A 234 1.56 0.41 -19.97
C ALA A 234 1.00 -0.12 -21.32
N VAL A 235 -0.06 0.51 -21.81
CA VAL A 235 -0.81 0.11 -23.01
C VAL A 235 -0.99 1.24 -24.02
N GLN A 236 -1.15 0.87 -25.30
CA GLN A 236 -1.23 1.81 -26.43
C GLN A 236 -2.61 2.43 -26.64
N THR A 237 -3.65 1.72 -26.21
CA THR A 237 -5.04 2.14 -26.35
C THR A 237 -5.84 1.60 -25.19
N LEU A 238 -6.92 2.28 -24.82
CA LEU A 238 -7.93 1.80 -23.88
C LEU A 238 -9.15 1.22 -24.58
N ASN A 239 -9.39 1.63 -25.83
CA ASN A 239 -10.58 1.27 -26.58
C ASN A 239 -10.27 0.09 -27.51
N CYS A 240 -10.35 -1.12 -26.97
CA CYS A 240 -10.35 -2.33 -27.77
C CYS A 240 -11.78 -2.55 -28.30
N GLY A 241 -11.96 -2.66 -29.62
CA GLY A 241 -13.28 -2.88 -30.20
C GLY A 241 -13.96 -4.14 -29.64
N VAL A 242 -15.26 -4.07 -29.39
CA VAL A 242 -16.08 -5.10 -28.70
C VAL A 242 -16.04 -6.48 -29.40
N ASP A 243 -15.67 -6.52 -30.69
CA ASP A 243 -15.58 -7.74 -31.52
C ASP A 243 -14.16 -8.10 -31.99
N SER A 244 -13.11 -7.48 -31.45
CA SER A 244 -11.73 -7.80 -31.83
C SER A 244 -11.18 -9.01 -31.06
N THR A 245 -10.46 -9.89 -31.77
CA THR A 245 -9.68 -11.00 -31.19
C THR A 245 -8.76 -10.44 -30.09
N PRO A 246 -8.55 -11.15 -28.94
CA PRO A 246 -7.65 -10.67 -27.89
C PRO A 246 -6.29 -10.34 -28.50
N SER A 247 -5.94 -9.05 -28.47
CA SER A 247 -4.70 -8.52 -29.01
C SER A 247 -3.92 -7.86 -27.88
N VAL A 248 -2.61 -8.11 -27.88
CA VAL A 248 -1.70 -7.56 -26.87
C VAL A 248 -1.37 -6.12 -27.25
N VAL A 249 -1.74 -5.16 -26.40
CA VAL A 249 -1.59 -3.70 -26.66
C VAL A 249 -0.41 -3.08 -25.89
N LYS A 250 0.60 -3.89 -25.56
CA LYS A 250 1.78 -3.51 -24.77
C LYS A 250 2.64 -2.42 -25.43
N VAL A 251 3.09 -1.42 -24.66
CA VAL A 251 4.05 -0.39 -25.11
C VAL A 251 5.50 -0.85 -24.83
N ASN A 252 6.15 -1.54 -25.77
CA ASN A 252 7.47 -2.16 -25.53
C ASN A 252 8.57 -1.21 -25.05
N THR A 253 8.59 0.02 -25.55
CA THR A 253 9.53 1.11 -25.19
C THR A 253 9.43 1.53 -23.73
N ALA A 254 8.24 1.50 -23.12
CA ALA A 254 8.04 1.80 -21.70
C ALA A 254 8.63 0.70 -20.81
N TYR A 255 8.55 -0.56 -21.25
CA TYR A 255 9.12 -1.71 -20.54
C TYR A 255 10.63 -1.89 -20.74
N ASN A 256 11.26 -1.10 -21.63
CA ASN A 256 12.72 -1.09 -21.81
C ASN A 256 13.42 -0.01 -20.95
N GLN A 257 12.68 0.67 -20.07
CA GLN A 257 13.26 1.66 -19.17
C GLN A 257 13.96 0.99 -18.00
N SER A 258 15.07 1.59 -17.56
CA SER A 258 15.84 1.18 -16.39
C SER A 258 15.58 2.12 -15.22
N LEU A 259 15.92 1.68 -14.01
CA LEU A 259 15.93 2.58 -12.84
C LEU A 259 16.91 3.74 -13.05
N VAL A 260 16.51 4.95 -12.69
CA VAL A 260 17.35 6.15 -12.82
C VAL A 260 18.48 6.11 -11.80
N ALA A 261 18.14 5.78 -10.55
CA ALA A 261 19.08 5.59 -9.46
C ALA A 261 18.50 4.62 -8.43
N ALA A 262 19.37 3.91 -7.73
CA ALA A 262 19.02 3.21 -6.51
C ALA A 262 20.21 3.21 -5.56
N SER A 263 19.94 3.47 -4.28
CA SER A 263 20.93 3.43 -3.22
C SER A 263 20.28 3.05 -1.89
N LEU A 264 21.11 2.75 -0.90
CA LEU A 264 20.64 2.30 0.41
C LEU A 264 21.13 3.28 1.49
N TYR A 265 20.21 3.84 2.25
CA TYR A 265 20.52 4.74 3.36
C TYR A 265 20.53 3.96 4.65
N VAL A 266 21.63 4.04 5.40
CA VAL A 266 21.74 3.45 6.74
C VAL A 266 21.89 4.57 7.75
N ASP A 267 21.06 4.54 8.78
CA ASP A 267 21.21 5.38 9.95
C ASP A 267 22.30 4.81 10.86
N TYR A 268 23.42 5.50 10.95
CA TYR A 268 24.52 5.13 11.83
C TYR A 268 24.37 5.79 13.20
N VAL A 269 24.65 5.02 14.25
CA VAL A 269 24.75 5.52 15.63
C VAL A 269 26.22 5.65 16.01
N PHE A 270 26.60 6.84 16.44
CA PHE A 270 27.94 7.13 16.98
C PHE A 270 27.88 7.13 18.50
N LEU A 271 28.74 6.34 19.12
CA LEU A 271 28.76 6.19 20.58
C LEU A 271 29.94 6.95 21.17
N ASP A 272 29.77 7.44 22.40
CA ASP A 272 30.89 7.99 23.15
C ASP A 272 31.95 6.92 23.45
N THR A 273 33.19 7.34 23.61
CA THR A 273 34.39 6.52 23.74
C THR A 273 34.29 5.39 24.76
N ASP A 274 33.66 5.62 25.91
CA ASP A 274 33.50 4.61 26.96
C ASP A 274 32.45 3.53 26.63
N GLU A 275 31.35 3.91 25.98
CA GLU A 275 30.35 2.93 25.53
C GLU A 275 30.86 2.17 24.30
N ARG A 276 31.49 2.88 23.36
CA ARG A 276 32.17 2.31 22.19
C ARG A 276 33.17 1.23 22.58
N ARG A 277 34.02 1.48 23.58
CA ARG A 277 34.99 0.48 24.10
C ARG A 277 34.28 -0.74 24.69
N ARG A 278 33.21 -0.54 25.46
CA ARG A 278 32.42 -1.64 26.05
C ARG A 278 31.71 -2.47 24.98
N MET A 279 31.17 -1.82 23.95
CA MET A 279 30.54 -2.49 22.81
C MET A 279 31.56 -3.31 21.98
N ALA A 280 32.81 -2.87 21.87
CA ALA A 280 33.82 -3.62 21.15
C ALA A 280 34.39 -4.82 21.95
N GLN A 281 34.47 -4.72 23.27
CA GLN A 281 35.14 -5.71 24.11
C GLN A 281 34.22 -6.78 24.68
N ASN A 282 32.99 -6.42 25.04
CA ASN A 282 32.08 -7.35 25.70
C ASN A 282 31.40 -8.27 24.68
N PRO A 283 31.16 -9.54 25.04
CA PRO A 283 30.31 -10.42 24.25
C PRO A 283 28.85 -9.95 24.32
N HIS A 284 28.16 -9.96 23.16
CA HIS A 284 26.75 -9.58 23.07
C HIS A 284 25.89 -10.77 22.63
N GLU A 285 24.71 -10.88 23.22
CA GLU A 285 23.67 -11.79 22.79
C GLU A 285 22.39 -10.99 22.52
N TYR A 286 21.96 -10.98 21.26
CA TYR A 286 20.73 -10.33 20.84
C TYR A 286 19.66 -11.39 20.61
N LEU A 287 18.52 -11.25 21.29
CA LEU A 287 17.30 -11.96 20.91
C LEU A 287 16.71 -11.25 19.68
N ILE A 288 16.85 -11.89 18.52
CA ILE A 288 16.41 -11.36 17.24
C ILE A 288 15.18 -12.10 16.74
N GLU A 289 14.53 -11.50 15.76
CA GLU A 289 13.42 -12.10 15.03
C GLU A 289 13.86 -12.43 13.61
N GLN A 290 13.35 -13.54 13.08
CA GLN A 290 13.56 -13.98 11.71
C GLN A 290 12.20 -14.28 11.07
N LEU A 291 12.14 -14.09 9.75
CA LEU A 291 11.02 -14.51 8.94
C LEU A 291 11.29 -15.90 8.34
N GLN A 292 10.32 -16.80 8.48
CA GLN A 292 10.31 -18.07 7.77
C GLN A 292 9.20 -18.09 6.73
N PHE A 293 9.59 -18.49 5.52
CA PHE A 293 8.70 -18.69 4.39
C PHE A 293 9.16 -19.93 3.63
N THR A 294 8.27 -20.89 3.44
CA THR A 294 8.59 -22.18 2.80
C THR A 294 8.36 -22.19 1.29
N GLY A 295 7.94 -21.06 0.70
CA GLY A 295 7.54 -20.95 -0.70
C GLY A 295 6.03 -20.97 -0.90
N ASP A 296 5.61 -20.69 -2.13
CA ASP A 296 4.21 -20.71 -2.56
C ASP A 296 3.72 -22.16 -2.69
N GLU A 297 2.58 -22.47 -2.09
CA GLU A 297 1.89 -23.76 -2.25
C GLU A 297 0.70 -23.59 -3.19
N SER A 298 0.74 -24.25 -4.35
CA SER A 298 -0.34 -24.18 -5.34
C SER A 298 -1.53 -25.05 -4.93
N VAL A 299 -2.73 -24.47 -4.99
CA VAL A 299 -3.99 -25.13 -4.63
C VAL A 299 -5.02 -25.00 -5.75
N GLY A 300 -5.71 -26.11 -6.05
CA GLY A 300 -6.79 -26.17 -7.04
C GLY A 300 -8.03 -26.92 -6.54
N SER A 301 -8.07 -27.27 -5.26
CA SER A 301 -9.21 -27.91 -4.61
C SER A 301 -9.74 -27.04 -3.49
N SER A 302 -11.03 -27.16 -3.18
CA SER A 302 -11.65 -26.41 -2.07
C SER A 302 -11.16 -26.84 -0.69
N SER A 303 -10.67 -28.08 -0.50
CA SER A 303 -10.09 -28.51 0.77
C SER A 303 -8.63 -28.88 0.59
N ASN A 304 -7.73 -28.19 1.31
CA ASN A 304 -6.29 -28.40 1.20
C ASN A 304 -5.68 -28.63 2.58
N LYS A 305 -4.68 -29.51 2.64
CA LYS A 305 -3.86 -29.77 3.84
C LYS A 305 -2.43 -29.37 3.54
N ILE A 306 -2.00 -28.26 4.10
CA ILE A 306 -0.67 -27.69 3.90
C ILE A 306 0.21 -28.11 5.06
N LYS A 307 1.34 -28.77 4.76
CA LYS A 307 2.31 -29.16 5.79
C LYS A 307 3.23 -27.97 6.06
N LEU A 308 3.28 -27.53 7.32
CA LEU A 308 4.16 -26.45 7.76
C LEU A 308 5.51 -27.03 8.17
N ASN A 309 6.58 -26.61 7.51
CA ASN A 309 7.95 -27.00 7.82
C ASN A 309 8.71 -25.85 8.49
N PHE A 310 8.10 -25.24 9.51
CA PHE A 310 8.76 -24.20 10.30
C PHE A 310 9.63 -24.81 11.39
N ASN A 311 10.56 -24.00 11.89
CA ASN A 311 11.46 -24.32 12.99
C ASN A 311 11.45 -23.18 14.01
N HIS A 312 12.14 -23.38 15.13
CA HIS A 312 12.32 -22.42 16.22
C HIS A 312 11.01 -22.03 16.96
N PRO A 313 11.10 -21.25 18.05
CA PRO A 313 9.93 -20.68 18.71
C PRO A 313 9.28 -19.59 17.83
N CYS A 314 8.16 -19.92 17.19
CA CYS A 314 7.36 -19.00 16.39
C CYS A 314 6.38 -18.22 17.26
N LYS A 315 6.27 -16.90 17.03
CA LYS A 315 5.34 -15.99 17.69
C LYS A 315 3.94 -16.11 17.11
N GLU A 316 3.86 -16.16 15.79
CA GLU A 316 2.61 -16.19 15.05
C GLU A 316 2.80 -16.86 13.68
N ILE A 317 1.68 -17.17 13.05
CA ILE A 317 1.62 -17.60 11.66
C ILE A 317 0.66 -16.68 10.94
N ILE A 318 1.07 -16.17 9.79
CA ILE A 318 0.28 -15.31 8.93
C ILE A 318 0.19 -16.00 7.58
N TRP A 319 -1.00 -16.07 7.01
CA TRP A 319 -1.18 -16.67 5.69
C TRP A 319 -2.15 -15.88 4.83
N VAL A 320 -1.88 -15.93 3.53
CA VAL A 320 -2.71 -15.35 2.49
C VAL A 320 -2.97 -16.40 1.42
N VAL A 321 -4.11 -16.29 0.77
CA VAL A 321 -4.47 -17.11 -0.39
C VAL A 321 -4.70 -16.15 -1.54
N GLN A 322 -3.83 -16.21 -2.54
CA GLN A 322 -3.89 -15.32 -3.69
C GLN A 322 -4.38 -16.10 -4.91
N PRO A 323 -5.57 -15.79 -5.47
CA PRO A 323 -6.01 -16.35 -6.74
C PRO A 323 -5.02 -15.99 -7.86
N ASP A 324 -4.65 -16.97 -8.69
CA ASP A 324 -3.73 -16.73 -9.82
C ASP A 324 -4.35 -15.75 -10.84
N ALA A 325 -5.68 -15.69 -10.91
CA ALA A 325 -6.42 -14.75 -11.75
C ALA A 325 -6.21 -13.26 -11.37
N ASN A 326 -5.80 -12.96 -10.13
CA ASN A 326 -5.53 -11.57 -9.71
C ASN A 326 -4.13 -11.11 -10.15
N VAL A 327 -3.21 -12.05 -10.42
CA VAL A 327 -1.77 -11.80 -10.66
C VAL A 327 -1.33 -12.29 -12.04
N ASP A 328 -2.26 -12.41 -12.98
CA ASP A 328 -1.94 -12.74 -14.37
C ASP A 328 -1.48 -11.48 -15.14
N TYR A 329 -0.19 -11.18 -15.02
CA TYR A 329 0.44 -10.02 -15.67
C TYR A 329 0.30 -10.04 -17.19
N CYS A 330 0.30 -11.22 -17.82
CA CYS A 330 0.15 -11.34 -19.27
C CYS A 330 -1.28 -11.01 -19.70
N ALA A 331 -2.28 -11.58 -19.04
CA ALA A 331 -3.69 -11.31 -19.33
C ALA A 331 -4.04 -9.83 -19.10
N SER A 332 -3.35 -9.13 -18.19
CA SER A 332 -3.56 -7.69 -17.95
C SER A 332 -3.25 -6.79 -19.15
N LEU A 333 -2.49 -7.29 -20.13
CA LEU A 333 -2.11 -6.56 -21.35
C LEU A 333 -2.92 -6.97 -22.59
N GLU A 334 -3.83 -7.95 -22.42
CA GLU A 334 -4.70 -8.45 -23.47
C GLU A 334 -6.06 -7.75 -23.43
N CYS A 335 -6.45 -7.17 -24.56
CA CYS A 335 -7.78 -6.59 -24.73
C CYS A 335 -8.91 -7.59 -24.40
N GLY A 336 -9.90 -7.14 -23.65
CA GLY A 336 -11.12 -7.91 -23.35
C GLY A 336 -11.03 -8.83 -22.13
N THR A 337 -9.88 -8.86 -21.43
CA THR A 337 -9.76 -9.53 -20.14
C THR A 337 -10.27 -8.63 -19.00
N ASN A 338 -10.69 -9.24 -17.89
CA ASN A 338 -11.14 -8.48 -16.72
C ASN A 338 -9.99 -7.67 -16.09
N LEU A 339 -8.76 -8.19 -16.12
CA LEU A 339 -7.58 -7.49 -15.60
C LEU A 339 -7.23 -6.26 -16.43
N TYR A 340 -7.40 -6.33 -17.75
CA TYR A 340 -7.25 -5.16 -18.60
C TYR A 340 -8.28 -4.07 -18.28
N ALA A 341 -9.54 -4.45 -18.04
CA ALA A 341 -10.58 -3.52 -17.60
C ALA A 341 -10.32 -2.94 -16.20
N ALA A 342 -9.67 -3.71 -15.32
CA ALA A 342 -9.20 -3.28 -14.00
C ALA A 342 -7.87 -2.50 -14.06
N LEU A 343 -7.38 -2.17 -15.26
CA LEU A 343 -6.16 -1.39 -15.51
C LEU A 343 -4.88 -2.06 -14.98
N GLY A 344 -4.80 -3.39 -14.92
CA GLY A 344 -3.58 -4.10 -14.52
C GLY A 344 -3.80 -5.26 -13.55
N ALA A 345 -2.72 -5.99 -13.28
CA ALA A 345 -2.70 -7.00 -12.22
C ALA A 345 -2.79 -6.38 -10.83
N GLN A 346 -3.30 -7.14 -9.86
CA GLN A 346 -3.53 -6.69 -8.48
C GLN A 346 -2.66 -7.52 -7.51
N PRO A 347 -1.35 -7.22 -7.38
CA PRO A 347 -0.40 -8.05 -6.66
C PRO A 347 -0.65 -8.14 -5.15
N PHE A 348 -1.33 -7.14 -4.57
CA PHE A 348 -1.67 -7.08 -3.15
C PHE A 348 -3.15 -7.41 -2.85
N ASN A 349 -3.93 -7.81 -3.86
CA ASN A 349 -5.29 -8.27 -3.65
C ASN A 349 -5.29 -9.76 -3.26
N TYR A 350 -5.54 -10.02 -1.97
CA TYR A 350 -5.66 -11.36 -1.39
C TYR A 350 -7.13 -11.83 -1.24
N THR A 351 -8.07 -11.17 -1.90
CA THR A 351 -9.49 -11.55 -1.87
C THR A 351 -9.88 -12.47 -3.02
N ASP A 352 -11.08 -13.06 -2.94
CA ASP A 352 -11.58 -14.02 -3.93
C ASP A 352 -12.23 -13.38 -5.19
N ALA A 353 -12.18 -12.05 -5.30
CA ALA A 353 -12.64 -11.30 -6.46
C ALA A 353 -11.64 -10.19 -6.83
N LEU A 354 -11.72 -9.72 -8.09
CA LEU A 354 -10.96 -8.57 -8.55
C LEU A 354 -11.52 -7.28 -7.95
N ASP A 355 -10.65 -6.33 -7.64
CA ASP A 355 -11.08 -4.98 -7.31
C ASP A 355 -11.77 -4.36 -8.52
N ALA A 356 -13.04 -4.02 -8.37
CA ALA A 356 -13.83 -3.40 -9.41
C ALA A 356 -13.61 -1.88 -9.50
N LEU A 357 -12.93 -1.27 -8.52
CA LEU A 357 -12.66 0.16 -8.51
C LEU A 357 -11.47 0.48 -9.43
N PRO A 358 -11.67 1.21 -10.52
CA PRO A 358 -10.57 1.55 -11.42
C PRO A 358 -9.71 2.68 -10.85
N ASN A 359 -8.39 2.53 -10.92
CA ASN A 359 -7.43 3.59 -10.59
C ASN A 359 -7.31 4.60 -11.74
N ALA A 360 -8.40 5.33 -12.00
CA ALA A 360 -8.46 6.31 -13.08
C ALA A 360 -9.34 7.51 -12.72
N LEU A 361 -8.84 8.71 -13.02
CA LEU A 361 -9.62 9.96 -12.89
C LEU A 361 -10.91 9.93 -13.73
N HIS A 362 -10.88 9.25 -14.87
CA HIS A 362 -12.03 9.05 -15.77
C HIS A 362 -13.22 8.35 -15.11
N ALA A 363 -13.02 7.66 -13.99
CA ALA A 363 -14.11 7.02 -13.25
C ALA A 363 -14.97 8.03 -12.49
N PHE A 364 -14.40 9.20 -12.13
CA PHE A 364 -15.04 10.22 -11.31
C PHE A 364 -15.22 11.56 -12.03
N SER A 365 -14.59 11.74 -13.19
CA SER A 365 -14.70 12.93 -14.03
C SER A 365 -15.06 12.56 -15.47
N GLY A 366 -15.89 13.38 -16.11
CA GLY A 366 -16.18 13.25 -17.53
C GLY A 366 -14.91 13.44 -18.38
N PRO A 367 -14.69 12.64 -19.45
CA PRO A 367 -13.46 12.70 -20.25
C PRO A 367 -13.12 14.09 -20.81
N ARG A 368 -14.14 14.93 -21.04
CA ARG A 368 -13.97 16.31 -21.52
C ARG A 368 -13.58 17.31 -20.43
N SER A 369 -13.98 17.06 -19.18
CA SER A 369 -13.62 17.88 -18.02
C SER A 369 -12.18 17.58 -17.55
N ALA A 370 -11.74 16.33 -17.71
CA ALA A 370 -10.37 15.92 -17.37
C ALA A 370 -9.33 16.24 -18.47
N ALA A 371 -9.75 16.45 -19.72
CA ALA A 371 -8.87 16.64 -20.88
C ALA A 371 -8.49 18.09 -21.16
N LEU A 372 -7.23 18.33 -21.53
CA LEU A 372 -6.68 19.56 -22.11
C LEU A 372 -7.61 20.12 -23.20
N GLY A 373 -8.21 21.28 -22.92
CA GLY A 373 -8.88 22.12 -23.91
C GLY A 373 -10.33 21.79 -24.28
N ALA A 374 -11.08 20.96 -23.53
CA ALA A 374 -12.45 20.58 -23.90
C ALA A 374 -13.62 21.20 -23.06
N GLY A 375 -13.60 22.53 -22.84
CA GLY A 375 -14.82 23.41 -22.80
C GLY A 375 -15.27 24.02 -21.45
N PRO A 376 -15.96 25.20 -21.42
CA PRO A 376 -16.70 25.88 -22.49
C PRO A 376 -16.16 27.29 -22.85
N LYS A 377 -15.94 27.54 -24.14
CA LYS A 377 -15.41 28.78 -24.77
C LYS A 377 -13.88 28.94 -24.75
N THR A 378 -13.22 28.06 -25.49
CA THR A 378 -11.91 28.25 -26.17
C THR A 378 -11.06 29.44 -25.71
N GLY A 379 -10.16 29.16 -24.76
CA GLY A 379 -9.11 30.03 -24.23
C GLY A 379 -8.24 29.29 -23.20
N ALA A 380 -7.67 28.15 -23.59
CA ALA A 380 -6.80 27.26 -22.78
C ALA A 380 -5.58 28.01 -22.16
N ALA A 381 -5.01 27.61 -21.01
CA ALA A 381 -4.38 26.32 -20.72
C ALA A 381 -4.87 25.61 -19.42
N ASN A 382 -4.91 24.27 -19.47
CA ASN A 382 -5.00 23.29 -18.36
C ASN A 382 -6.35 22.81 -17.79
N ALA A 383 -7.47 22.99 -18.50
CA ALA A 383 -8.78 22.29 -18.43
C ALA A 383 -9.39 21.84 -17.07
N PHE A 384 -8.67 21.10 -16.23
CA PHE A 384 -9.03 20.75 -14.86
C PHE A 384 -8.63 21.86 -13.86
N ILE A 385 -7.52 22.55 -14.14
CA ILE A 385 -7.01 23.72 -13.42
C ILE A 385 -6.96 24.90 -14.40
N GLY A 386 -7.54 26.03 -14.02
CA GLY A 386 -7.50 27.26 -14.80
C GLY A 386 -6.11 27.89 -14.83
N ALA A 387 -5.90 28.86 -15.74
CA ALA A 387 -4.65 29.63 -15.82
C ALA A 387 -4.36 30.47 -14.55
N ASP A 388 -5.35 30.61 -13.66
CA ASP A 388 -5.25 31.23 -12.34
C ASP A 388 -4.79 30.26 -11.24
N GLY A 389 -4.57 28.98 -11.56
CA GLY A 389 -4.14 27.95 -10.61
C GLY A 389 -5.26 27.39 -9.73
N LEU A 390 -6.52 27.73 -10.00
CA LEU A 390 -7.70 27.22 -9.29
C LEU A 390 -8.41 26.14 -10.12
N PHE A 391 -9.27 25.33 -9.48
CA PHE A 391 -10.13 24.40 -10.23
C PHE A 391 -11.00 25.17 -11.23
N ALA A 392 -11.08 24.67 -12.47
CA ALA A 392 -11.95 25.29 -13.48
C ALA A 392 -13.43 25.21 -13.05
N GLN A 393 -13.81 24.12 -12.38
CA GLN A 393 -15.10 23.97 -11.70
C GLN A 393 -14.91 23.67 -10.20
N PRO A 394 -14.85 24.71 -9.34
CA PRO A 394 -14.66 24.52 -7.89
C PRO A 394 -15.94 24.12 -7.15
N GLY A 395 -17.13 24.35 -7.73
CA GLY A 395 -18.43 24.10 -7.09
C GLY A 395 -19.24 23.00 -7.77
N ALA A 396 -20.01 22.24 -7.00
CA ALA A 396 -20.97 21.27 -7.53
C ALA A 396 -22.15 21.99 -8.20
N THR A 397 -22.65 21.41 -9.30
CA THR A 397 -23.76 21.96 -10.08
C THR A 397 -24.96 21.00 -10.08
N ASP A 398 -26.17 21.53 -9.90
CA ASP A 398 -27.38 20.73 -9.97
C ASP A 398 -27.71 20.33 -11.41
N VAL A 399 -27.89 19.03 -11.64
CA VAL A 399 -28.30 18.49 -12.94
C VAL A 399 -29.81 18.27 -12.95
N SER A 400 -30.52 19.10 -13.73
CA SER A 400 -31.93 18.91 -14.05
C SER A 400 -32.07 17.79 -15.12
N SER A 401 -32.16 16.53 -14.68
CA SER A 401 -32.55 15.42 -15.57
C SER A 401 -33.94 14.89 -15.18
N THR A 402 -34.82 14.68 -16.14
CA THR A 402 -36.20 14.23 -15.92
C THR A 402 -36.34 12.73 -15.63
N HIS A 403 -35.27 11.94 -15.72
CA HIS A 403 -35.31 10.49 -15.53
C HIS A 403 -34.01 9.96 -14.93
N PHE A 404 -33.89 10.02 -13.61
CA PHE A 404 -32.75 9.41 -12.90
C PHE A 404 -32.94 7.89 -12.63
N TRP A 405 -34.13 7.32 -12.95
CA TRP A 405 -34.50 5.93 -12.64
C TRP A 405 -35.42 5.25 -13.68
N ALA A 406 -35.27 5.56 -14.97
CA ALA A 406 -36.03 4.86 -16.01
C ALA A 406 -35.12 4.46 -17.18
N ALA A 407 -34.36 3.39 -17.00
CA ALA A 407 -33.98 2.58 -18.14
C ALA A 407 -35.27 1.98 -18.73
N ALA A 408 -35.42 2.09 -20.05
CA ALA A 408 -36.55 1.53 -20.78
C ALA A 408 -36.74 0.05 -20.45
N GLY A 409 -37.92 -0.31 -19.91
CA GLY A 409 -38.43 -1.67 -19.97
C GLY A 409 -38.38 -2.53 -18.70
N ALA A 410 -38.63 -2.01 -17.51
CA ALA A 410 -39.11 -2.83 -16.39
C ALA A 410 -39.94 -2.00 -15.39
N ASP A 411 -41.26 -2.08 -15.55
CA ASP A 411 -42.21 -1.68 -14.52
C ASP A 411 -41.98 -2.54 -13.26
N VAL A 412 -41.42 -1.94 -12.21
CA VAL A 412 -41.65 -2.38 -10.83
C VAL A 412 -42.33 -1.23 -10.12
N GLY A 413 -43.66 -1.32 -10.09
CA GLY A 413 -44.54 -0.26 -9.62
C GLY A 413 -44.32 0.10 -8.16
N ILE A 414 -44.20 1.41 -7.92
CA ILE A 414 -44.75 2.03 -6.73
C ILE A 414 -45.84 3.00 -7.20
N PRO A 415 -47.12 2.75 -6.87
CA PRO A 415 -48.23 3.56 -7.37
C PRO A 415 -48.41 4.81 -6.50
N ALA A 416 -48.31 5.99 -7.13
CA ALA A 416 -49.01 7.20 -6.73
C ALA A 416 -49.26 7.95 -8.04
N GLY A 417 -50.43 7.90 -8.64
CA GLY A 417 -51.72 8.29 -8.08
C GLY A 417 -52.23 9.41 -8.98
N SER A 418 -53.12 9.06 -9.90
CA SER A 418 -53.73 10.01 -10.83
C SER A 418 -54.53 11.07 -10.08
N SER A 419 -54.06 12.32 -10.07
CA SER A 419 -54.93 13.48 -9.91
C SER A 419 -54.27 14.73 -10.50
N SER A 420 -54.93 15.24 -11.53
CA SER A 420 -54.97 16.65 -11.92
C SER A 420 -55.04 17.59 -10.72
N ASP A 421 -54.31 18.70 -10.80
CA ASP A 421 -54.35 19.87 -9.92
C ASP A 421 -54.12 19.61 -8.42
N GLY A 422 -52.99 20.10 -7.90
CA GLY A 422 -52.74 20.02 -6.47
C GLY A 422 -51.38 20.58 -6.06
N SER A 423 -51.37 21.87 -5.76
CA SER A 423 -50.31 22.56 -5.05
C SER A 423 -50.02 21.94 -3.68
N GLY A 424 -48.73 21.96 -3.32
CA GLY A 424 -48.24 22.04 -1.94
C GLY A 424 -47.12 21.03 -1.66
N ALA A 425 -45.96 21.38 -1.14
CA ALA A 425 -45.30 22.64 -0.80
C ALA A 425 -43.84 22.22 -0.51
N TYR A 426 -42.82 22.82 -1.12
CA TYR A 426 -42.16 23.99 -0.56
C TYR A 426 -42.26 25.16 -1.54
N GLY A 427 -43.22 26.05 -1.28
CA GLY A 427 -43.36 27.30 -2.00
C GLY A 427 -42.40 28.36 -1.45
N VAL A 428 -41.70 29.04 -2.36
CA VAL A 428 -41.47 30.48 -2.23
C VAL A 428 -42.41 31.12 -3.24
N GLY A 429 -43.47 31.75 -2.71
CA GLY A 429 -44.55 32.33 -3.50
C GLY A 429 -44.09 33.51 -4.35
N GLY A 430 -44.62 33.60 -5.57
CA GLY A 430 -44.50 34.76 -6.42
C GLY A 430 -45.31 35.93 -5.88
N GLY A 431 -44.69 37.11 -5.87
CA GLY A 431 -45.34 38.41 -5.75
C GLY A 431 -44.55 39.40 -6.59
N GLY A 432 -45.14 39.86 -7.69
CA GLY A 432 -44.53 40.86 -8.56
C GLY A 432 -44.51 42.24 -7.90
N VAL A 433 -43.39 42.95 -8.03
CA VAL A 433 -43.34 44.42 -7.94
C VAL A 433 -42.32 44.95 -8.94
N ASP A 434 -42.74 46.00 -9.62
CA ASP A 434 -42.11 46.69 -10.74
C ASP A 434 -40.66 47.14 -10.54
N GLY A 435 -39.90 47.00 -11.63
CA GLY A 435 -39.01 48.04 -12.17
C GLY A 435 -37.97 48.68 -11.26
N THR A 436 -36.78 48.09 -11.18
CA THR A 436 -35.48 48.79 -11.39
C THR A 436 -34.31 47.80 -11.33
N GLY A 437 -33.78 47.46 -12.51
CA GLY A 437 -32.36 47.15 -12.73
C GLY A 437 -31.75 45.91 -12.07
N VAL A 438 -32.06 44.71 -12.55
CA VAL A 438 -31.04 43.66 -12.80
C VAL A 438 -31.44 42.91 -14.07
N HIS A 439 -30.59 42.99 -15.08
CA HIS A 439 -30.66 42.19 -16.29
C HIS A 439 -30.45 40.72 -15.90
N MET A 440 -31.53 39.94 -15.84
CA MET A 440 -31.45 38.47 -15.86
C MET A 440 -31.06 38.07 -17.30
N PRO A 441 -29.85 37.58 -17.57
CA PRO A 441 -29.56 37.07 -18.90
C PRO A 441 -30.15 35.66 -18.99
N GLY A 442 -31.24 35.56 -19.75
CA GLY A 442 -31.53 34.48 -20.67
C GLY A 442 -31.63 33.05 -20.11
N ALA A 443 -32.83 32.48 -20.24
CA ALA A 443 -33.07 31.05 -20.39
C ALA A 443 -32.36 30.51 -21.66
N GLY A 444 -31.03 30.40 -21.56
CA GLY A 444 -30.10 30.01 -22.60
C GLY A 444 -28.72 29.87 -21.98
N GLY A 445 -28.46 28.75 -21.33
CA GLY A 445 -27.17 28.43 -20.74
C GLY A 445 -27.26 27.12 -19.96
N PHE A 446 -26.26 26.26 -20.13
CA PHE A 446 -25.96 25.06 -19.35
C PHE A 446 -26.51 23.70 -19.82
N PHE A 447 -27.32 23.64 -20.88
CA PHE A 447 -27.18 22.55 -21.86
C PHE A 447 -26.70 23.21 -23.14
N ASP A 448 -25.44 22.98 -23.50
CA ASP A 448 -24.86 23.60 -24.70
C ASP A 448 -25.63 23.13 -25.94
N ASN A 449 -26.08 24.09 -26.75
CA ASN A 449 -26.63 23.85 -28.08
C ASN A 449 -25.48 23.51 -29.04
N GLY A 450 -24.82 22.35 -28.84
CA GLY A 450 -23.89 21.80 -29.84
C GLY A 450 -22.70 20.97 -29.35
N VAL A 451 -22.40 20.90 -28.05
CA VAL A 451 -21.27 20.10 -27.55
C VAL A 451 -21.78 19.16 -26.45
N GLY A 452 -21.69 17.84 -26.71
CA GLY A 452 -22.26 16.74 -25.89
C GLY A 452 -21.93 16.70 -24.39
N PRO A 453 -22.40 15.66 -23.67
CA PRO A 453 -22.59 15.64 -22.21
C PRO A 453 -21.35 16.06 -21.40
N VAL A 454 -21.57 16.93 -20.41
CA VAL A 454 -20.58 17.42 -19.44
C VAL A 454 -20.69 16.62 -18.14
N SER A 455 -19.59 16.46 -17.40
CA SER A 455 -19.56 15.80 -16.08
C SER A 455 -20.59 16.43 -15.12
N SER A 456 -21.33 15.62 -14.38
CA SER A 456 -22.21 16.08 -13.30
C SER A 456 -21.45 16.37 -11.99
N ILE A 457 -20.20 15.90 -11.91
CA ILE A 457 -19.29 16.11 -10.79
C ILE A 457 -18.32 17.21 -11.20
N SER A 458 -18.09 18.18 -10.31
CA SER A 458 -17.14 19.26 -10.53
C SER A 458 -15.69 18.77 -10.43
N ASP A 459 -14.73 19.51 -10.99
CA ASP A 459 -13.31 19.14 -10.97
C ASP A 459 -12.78 18.99 -9.52
N ALA A 460 -13.17 19.90 -8.63
CA ALA A 460 -12.84 19.79 -7.21
C ALA A 460 -13.46 18.55 -6.56
N GLY A 461 -14.69 18.19 -6.94
CA GLY A 461 -15.35 16.97 -6.47
C GLY A 461 -14.66 15.72 -6.98
N ALA A 462 -14.27 15.70 -8.25
CA ALA A 462 -13.52 14.60 -8.85
C ALA A 462 -12.15 14.43 -8.17
N PHE A 463 -11.42 15.51 -7.90
CA PHE A 463 -10.16 15.44 -7.16
C PHE A 463 -10.34 14.79 -5.78
N VAL A 464 -11.31 15.26 -4.99
CA VAL A 464 -11.58 14.68 -3.66
C VAL A 464 -11.94 13.20 -3.77
N LEU A 465 -12.79 12.82 -4.73
CA LEU A 465 -13.17 11.43 -4.92
C LEU A 465 -11.98 10.53 -5.28
N ASN A 466 -11.07 10.99 -6.14
CA ASN A 466 -9.84 10.26 -6.49
C ASN A 466 -8.88 10.10 -5.30
N GLU A 467 -8.65 11.17 -4.55
CA GLU A 467 -7.77 11.09 -3.37
C GLU A 467 -8.37 10.16 -2.31
N THR A 468 -9.70 10.16 -2.15
CA THR A 468 -10.37 9.25 -1.22
C THR A 468 -10.43 7.81 -1.73
N SER A 469 -10.48 7.58 -3.04
CA SER A 469 -10.58 6.25 -3.62
C SER A 469 -9.28 5.45 -3.49
N LEU A 470 -8.13 6.11 -3.32
CA LEU A 470 -6.82 5.45 -3.12
C LEU A 470 -6.80 4.44 -1.96
N LYS A 471 -7.62 4.66 -0.93
CA LYS A 471 -7.75 3.78 0.24
C LYS A 471 -8.99 2.90 0.21
N MET A 472 -9.83 3.05 -0.81
CA MET A 472 -11.07 2.29 -0.95
C MET A 472 -10.86 1.18 -1.94
N HIS A 473 -11.42 0.03 -1.62
CA HIS A 473 -11.35 -1.14 -2.50
C HIS A 473 -12.73 -1.77 -2.60
N CYS A 474 -13.12 -2.15 -3.80
CA CYS A 474 -14.32 -2.94 -4.06
C CYS A 474 -13.92 -4.40 -4.28
N TRP A 475 -13.39 -5.00 -3.21
CA TRP A 475 -12.86 -6.36 -3.20
C TRP A 475 -13.90 -7.44 -2.99
N GLY A 476 -13.44 -8.69 -3.14
CA GLY A 476 -14.18 -9.88 -2.77
C GLY A 476 -14.15 -10.16 -1.27
N GLU A 477 -14.58 -11.36 -0.91
CA GLU A 477 -14.52 -11.86 0.45
C GLU A 477 -13.18 -12.58 0.71
N ASN A 478 -12.94 -12.95 1.97
CA ASN A 478 -11.76 -13.72 2.33
C ASN A 478 -11.82 -15.11 1.65
N PRO A 479 -10.82 -15.51 0.86
CA PRO A 479 -10.79 -16.80 0.18
C PRO A 479 -10.86 -17.99 1.13
N VAL A 480 -10.41 -17.82 2.38
CA VAL A 480 -10.43 -18.86 3.41
C VAL A 480 -11.81 -18.84 4.08
N VAL A 481 -12.62 -19.86 3.80
CA VAL A 481 -13.93 -20.03 4.45
C VAL A 481 -13.74 -20.54 5.87
N THR A 482 -12.93 -21.59 6.04
CA THR A 482 -12.55 -22.11 7.36
C THR A 482 -11.10 -22.53 7.40
N ALA A 483 -10.50 -22.45 8.60
CA ALA A 483 -9.16 -22.94 8.86
C ALA A 483 -9.09 -23.72 10.18
N LYS A 484 -8.20 -24.71 10.22
CA LYS A 484 -7.79 -25.43 11.43
C LYS A 484 -6.30 -25.76 11.41
N LEU A 485 -5.67 -25.69 12.59
CA LEU A 485 -4.28 -26.08 12.79
C LEU A 485 -4.23 -27.40 13.56
N GLN A 486 -3.50 -28.37 13.02
CA GLN A 486 -3.21 -29.64 13.70
C GLN A 486 -1.72 -29.75 14.00
N LEU A 487 -1.40 -30.18 15.22
CA LEU A 487 -0.05 -30.47 15.68
C LEU A 487 0.02 -31.94 16.11
N ASN A 488 0.89 -32.72 15.46
CA ASN A 488 1.04 -34.17 15.65
C ASN A 488 -0.30 -34.94 15.55
N GLY A 489 -1.17 -34.51 14.63
CA GLY A 489 -2.48 -35.11 14.38
C GLY A 489 -3.59 -34.73 15.35
N GLN A 490 -3.32 -33.86 16.34
CA GLN A 490 -4.31 -33.31 17.26
C GLN A 490 -4.66 -31.87 16.91
N ASP A 491 -5.94 -31.51 17.04
CA ASP A 491 -6.42 -30.15 16.77
C ASP A 491 -5.88 -29.18 17.84
N ARG A 492 -5.07 -28.21 17.41
CA ARG A 492 -4.59 -27.12 18.29
C ARG A 492 -5.72 -26.15 18.62
N PHE A 493 -6.63 -25.96 17.69
CA PHE A 493 -7.91 -25.27 17.87
C PHE A 493 -8.96 -25.91 16.98
N SER A 494 -10.22 -25.87 17.42
CA SER A 494 -11.36 -26.31 16.60
C SER A 494 -11.46 -25.45 15.34
N GLU A 495 -11.95 -26.02 14.25
CA GLU A 495 -12.20 -25.29 13.01
C GLU A 495 -12.98 -23.99 13.25
N ARG A 496 -12.52 -22.89 12.63
CA ARG A 496 -13.14 -21.56 12.70
C ARG A 496 -13.22 -20.94 11.32
N GLU A 497 -14.14 -19.99 11.18
CA GLU A 497 -14.31 -19.20 9.97
C GLU A 497 -13.11 -18.31 9.69
N GLY A 498 -12.83 -18.02 8.41
CA GLY A 498 -11.73 -17.12 8.00
C GLY A 498 -11.80 -15.74 8.64
N THR A 499 -13.01 -15.20 8.78
CA THR A 499 -13.28 -13.91 9.45
C THR A 499 -12.74 -13.83 10.88
N TYR A 500 -12.60 -14.97 11.57
CA TYR A 500 -11.97 -15.01 12.89
C TYR A 500 -10.47 -14.67 12.83
N PHE A 501 -9.76 -15.17 11.81
CA PHE A 501 -8.33 -14.95 11.62
C PHE A 501 -8.02 -13.60 10.97
N ASP A 502 -8.99 -13.05 10.25
CA ASP A 502 -8.91 -11.75 9.57
C ASP A 502 -9.24 -10.58 10.52
N LEU A 503 -10.33 -10.68 11.29
CA LEU A 503 -10.79 -9.57 12.13
C LEU A 503 -10.44 -9.74 13.61
N VAL A 504 -10.77 -10.89 14.19
CA VAL A 504 -10.70 -11.07 15.66
C VAL A 504 -9.26 -11.21 16.15
N GLN A 505 -8.44 -11.98 15.43
CA GLN A 505 -7.03 -12.18 15.79
C GLN A 505 -6.23 -10.87 15.71
N PRO A 506 -6.29 -10.10 14.61
CA PRO A 506 -5.66 -8.78 14.54
C PRO A 506 -6.20 -7.81 15.58
N TYR A 507 -7.52 -7.75 15.81
CA TYR A 507 -8.10 -6.89 16.85
C TYR A 507 -7.55 -7.19 18.26
N GLN A 508 -7.19 -8.44 18.55
CA GLN A 508 -6.67 -8.85 19.85
C GLN A 508 -5.17 -8.62 20.03
N HIS A 509 -4.39 -8.72 18.94
CA HIS A 509 -2.94 -8.88 19.01
C HIS A 509 -2.14 -7.84 18.22
N HIS A 510 -2.76 -7.17 17.26
CA HIS A 510 -2.12 -6.20 16.37
C HIS A 510 -2.65 -4.78 16.58
N THR A 511 -1.88 -3.81 16.09
CA THR A 511 -2.24 -2.39 16.14
C THR A 511 -3.43 -2.07 15.23
N ARG A 512 -3.55 -2.75 14.09
CA ARG A 512 -4.60 -2.54 13.09
C ARG A 512 -5.13 -3.87 12.53
N SER A 513 -6.40 -3.87 12.14
CA SER A 513 -6.99 -4.94 11.33
C SER A 513 -6.59 -4.75 9.86
N PRO A 514 -6.02 -5.79 9.22
CA PRO A 514 -5.57 -5.71 7.85
C PRO A 514 -6.76 -5.68 6.89
N ASP A 515 -6.44 -5.57 5.61
CA ASP A 515 -7.37 -5.77 4.53
C ASP A 515 -7.81 -7.24 4.43
N THR A 516 -9.04 -7.45 3.93
CA THR A 516 -9.65 -8.77 3.81
C THR A 516 -8.74 -9.75 3.07
N GLY A 517 -8.62 -10.97 3.60
CA GLY A 517 -7.81 -12.04 3.00
C GLY A 517 -6.44 -12.26 3.65
N ILE A 518 -6.01 -11.35 4.53
CA ILE A 518 -4.84 -11.55 5.40
C ILE A 518 -5.30 -12.23 6.68
N ASN A 519 -4.86 -13.47 6.89
CA ASN A 519 -5.26 -14.28 8.03
C ASN A 519 -4.11 -14.41 9.02
N VAL A 520 -4.39 -14.19 10.31
CA VAL A 520 -3.40 -14.23 11.37
C VAL A 520 -3.79 -15.22 12.47
N TYR A 521 -2.81 -15.94 13.00
CA TYR A 521 -2.94 -16.68 14.24
C TYR A 521 -1.72 -16.45 15.14
N SER A 522 -1.93 -15.78 16.26
CA SER A 522 -0.87 -15.51 17.24
C SER A 522 -0.79 -16.60 18.32
N PHE A 523 0.43 -17.06 18.63
CA PHE A 523 0.75 -17.82 19.84
C PHE A 523 1.20 -16.91 20.99
N ALA A 524 1.52 -15.65 20.69
CA ALA A 524 1.99 -14.64 21.63
C ALA A 524 0.83 -13.75 22.11
N LEU A 525 0.92 -13.22 23.33
CA LEU A 525 -0.05 -12.23 23.80
C LEU A 525 0.10 -10.90 23.06
N ARG A 526 1.34 -10.52 22.75
CA ARG A 526 1.73 -9.29 22.04
C ARG A 526 2.85 -9.62 21.04
N PRO A 527 2.51 -10.00 19.79
CA PRO A 527 3.49 -10.38 18.77
C PRO A 527 4.35 -9.20 18.27
N GLU A 528 3.88 -7.96 18.38
CA GLU A 528 4.60 -6.77 17.91
C GLU A 528 5.70 -6.28 18.88
N GLU A 529 5.55 -6.56 20.18
CA GLU A 529 6.54 -6.18 21.18
C GLU A 529 7.78 -7.06 21.06
N HIS A 530 8.97 -6.46 21.21
CA HIS A 530 10.23 -7.22 21.25
C HIS A 530 10.31 -8.16 22.46
N GLN A 531 9.66 -7.79 23.57
CA GLN A 531 9.62 -8.62 24.77
C GLN A 531 8.79 -9.88 24.50
N PRO A 532 9.36 -11.09 24.65
CA PRO A 532 8.61 -12.33 24.42
C PRO A 532 7.41 -12.46 25.34
N SER A 533 6.25 -12.73 24.74
CA SER A 533 4.95 -12.81 25.41
C SER A 533 4.18 -14.10 25.08
N GLY A 534 4.86 -15.09 24.50
CA GLY A 534 4.34 -16.41 24.11
C GLY A 534 4.97 -16.89 22.81
N SER A 535 5.14 -18.19 22.64
CA SER A 535 5.70 -18.79 21.42
C SER A 535 5.37 -20.28 21.32
N CYS A 536 5.27 -20.81 20.11
CA CYS A 536 5.16 -22.25 19.84
C CYS A 536 6.47 -22.76 19.23
N ASN A 537 7.10 -23.77 19.83
CA ASN A 537 8.36 -24.31 19.32
C ASN A 537 8.13 -25.35 18.22
N PHE A 538 8.29 -24.94 16.96
CA PHE A 538 8.10 -25.81 15.81
C PHE A 538 9.22 -26.85 15.63
N SER A 539 10.43 -26.60 16.13
CA SER A 539 11.52 -27.61 16.11
C SER A 539 11.22 -28.86 16.94
N ARG A 540 10.18 -28.84 17.78
CA ARG A 540 9.74 -29.98 18.62
C ARG A 540 8.47 -30.65 18.10
N ILE A 541 7.93 -30.19 16.97
CA ILE A 541 6.69 -30.70 16.40
C ILE A 541 7.05 -31.44 15.12
N ASP A 542 6.79 -32.75 15.09
CA ASP A 542 7.12 -33.59 13.94
C ASP A 542 6.22 -33.33 12.74
N ASN A 543 4.94 -33.04 12.99
CA ASN A 543 3.96 -32.79 11.94
C ASN A 543 3.01 -31.65 12.32
N ALA A 544 3.22 -30.47 11.74
CA ALA A 544 2.27 -29.37 11.79
C ALA A 544 1.54 -29.26 10.44
N THR A 545 0.21 -29.27 10.45
CA THR A 545 -0.60 -29.12 9.23
C THR A 545 -1.66 -28.05 9.41
N LEU A 546 -1.69 -27.09 8.48
CA LEU A 546 -2.75 -26.12 8.32
C LEU A 546 -3.77 -26.67 7.32
N GLN A 547 -5.00 -26.90 7.77
CA GLN A 547 -6.07 -27.36 6.89
C GLN A 547 -6.98 -26.17 6.58
N LEU A 548 -7.17 -25.92 5.29
CA LEU A 548 -7.92 -24.79 4.77
C LEU A 548 -9.09 -25.31 3.94
N VAL A 549 -10.25 -24.68 4.11
CA VAL A 549 -11.38 -24.78 3.18
C VAL A 549 -11.48 -23.43 2.46
N LEU A 550 -11.35 -23.45 1.14
CA LEU A 550 -11.30 -22.28 0.28
C LEU A 550 -12.65 -22.05 -0.42
N SER A 551 -12.93 -20.80 -0.76
CA SER A 551 -14.14 -20.39 -1.47
C SER A 551 -14.15 -20.94 -2.90
N ASN A 552 -15.36 -21.18 -3.44
CA ASN A 552 -15.50 -21.65 -4.83
C ASN A 552 -14.99 -20.61 -5.83
N ASN A 553 -15.12 -19.32 -5.54
CA ASN A 553 -14.63 -18.25 -6.41
C ASN A 553 -13.11 -18.35 -6.64
N THR A 554 -12.38 -18.84 -5.64
CA THR A 554 -10.92 -18.94 -5.62
C THR A 554 -10.42 -20.16 -6.41
N VAL A 555 -11.03 -21.34 -6.26
CA VAL A 555 -10.45 -22.63 -6.74
C VAL A 555 -11.40 -23.52 -7.55
N GLN A 556 -12.55 -23.03 -8.01
CA GLN A 556 -13.49 -23.85 -8.78
C GLN A 556 -13.04 -24.08 -10.24
N GLY A 557 -13.08 -25.35 -10.67
CA GLY A 557 -12.86 -25.74 -12.07
C GLY A 557 -11.38 -25.70 -12.47
N VAL A 558 -11.01 -24.76 -13.34
CA VAL A 558 -9.63 -24.54 -13.81
C VAL A 558 -8.92 -23.44 -13.01
N LYS A 559 -9.66 -22.73 -12.14
CA LYS A 559 -9.09 -21.68 -11.29
C LYS A 559 -8.15 -22.29 -10.26
N THR A 560 -7.00 -21.65 -10.10
CA THR A 560 -5.95 -22.02 -9.16
C THR A 560 -5.56 -20.82 -8.31
N ALA A 561 -5.01 -21.09 -7.14
CA ALA A 561 -4.53 -20.07 -6.22
C ALA A 561 -3.23 -20.52 -5.57
N LYS A 562 -2.49 -19.56 -5.01
CA LYS A 562 -1.28 -19.80 -4.24
C LYS A 562 -1.51 -19.46 -2.78
N VAL A 563 -1.14 -20.38 -1.91
CA VAL A 563 -1.13 -20.15 -0.47
C VAL A 563 0.28 -19.79 -0.04
N ARG A 564 0.42 -18.63 0.61
CA ARG A 564 1.68 -18.19 1.23
C ARG A 564 1.52 -18.23 2.73
N VAL A 565 2.42 -18.92 3.42
CA VAL A 565 2.41 -19.02 4.87
C VAL A 565 3.74 -18.49 5.42
N TYR A 566 3.64 -17.46 6.25
CA TYR A 566 4.75 -16.80 6.93
C TYR A 566 4.71 -17.15 8.42
N ALA A 567 5.89 -17.30 9.02
CA ALA A 567 6.02 -17.40 10.46
C ALA A 567 7.14 -16.49 10.96
N THR A 568 6.88 -15.74 12.02
CA THR A 568 7.92 -14.94 12.70
C THR A 568 8.45 -15.73 13.88
N ASN A 569 9.76 -15.94 13.96
CA ASN A 569 10.38 -16.74 15.02
C ASN A 569 11.49 -15.99 15.75
N TYR A 570 11.76 -16.42 16.98
CA TYR A 570 12.91 -15.97 17.74
C TYR A 570 14.17 -16.76 17.39
N ASN A 571 15.32 -16.08 17.44
CA ASN A 571 16.64 -16.69 17.45
C ASN A 571 17.61 -15.81 18.26
N VAL A 572 18.80 -16.32 18.56
CA VAL A 572 19.83 -15.58 19.29
C VAL A 572 21.02 -15.33 18.39
N LEU A 573 21.32 -14.06 18.13
CA LEU A 573 22.53 -13.62 17.45
C LEU A 573 23.62 -13.36 18.48
N ARG A 574 24.71 -14.14 18.44
CA ARG A 574 25.87 -13.98 19.31
C ARG A 574 26.95 -13.23 18.58
N ILE A 575 27.51 -12.20 19.21
CA ILE A 575 28.63 -11.43 18.68
C ILE A 575 29.76 -11.47 19.70
N MET A 576 30.87 -12.11 19.33
CA MET A 576 32.06 -12.26 20.17
C MET A 576 33.32 -12.22 19.34
N SER A 577 34.37 -11.58 19.86
CA SER A 577 35.72 -11.57 19.26
C SER A 577 35.74 -11.11 17.78
N GLY A 578 34.92 -10.12 17.42
CA GLY A 578 34.89 -9.57 16.06
C GLY A 578 34.04 -10.35 15.06
N MET A 579 33.36 -11.42 15.48
CA MET A 579 32.55 -12.29 14.63
C MET A 579 31.13 -12.44 15.20
N GLY A 580 30.14 -12.51 14.31
CA GLY A 580 28.73 -12.71 14.65
C GLY A 580 28.17 -13.95 13.99
N GLY A 581 27.30 -14.68 14.70
CA GLY A 581 26.63 -15.86 14.18
C GLY A 581 25.37 -16.24 14.97
N LEU A 582 24.47 -16.96 14.31
CA LEU A 582 23.24 -17.47 14.93
C LEU A 582 23.56 -18.62 15.89
N ALA A 583 22.90 -18.64 17.05
CA ALA A 583 23.05 -19.71 18.04
C ALA A 583 22.37 -21.01 17.60
N TYR A 584 21.26 -20.91 16.87
CA TYR A 584 20.48 -22.06 16.41
C TYR A 584 20.28 -21.99 14.90
N SER A 585 20.50 -23.12 14.22
CA SER A 585 20.30 -23.26 12.77
C SER A 585 18.99 -23.94 12.40
N ASN A 586 18.45 -24.79 13.28
CA ASN A 586 17.15 -25.48 13.15
C ASN A 586 16.45 -25.58 14.51
#